data_AF-A0A955GAW2-F1
#
_entry.id   AF-A0A955GAW2-F1
#
_cell.length_a   1.000
_cell.length_b   1.000
_cell.length_c   1.000
_cell.angle_alpha   90.00
_cell.angle_beta   90.00
_cell.angle_gamma   90.00
#
_symmetry.space_group_name_H-M   'P 1'
#
loop_
_entity.id
_entity.type
_entity.pdbx_description
1 polymer ?
#
loop_
_entity_poly.entity_id
_entity_poly.type
_entity_poly.pdbx_seq_one_letter_code
_entity_poly.pdbx_strand_id
1 'polypeptide(L)'
;MDPNLVNIVDLKDVSYVSALADRDLLIYNNAAISKKWENKPITDIAAQSVNGGMEKVVKQAITTSSYTINLANGNVFFLTLNANTTIYFPTVANNYAISFTLYTQQGATARTLNWQSGKVKWAGGTVANVSNTANAVDCFVFETVNGGTTWYGSLVGKNFS
;
A
#
# COMPACT_ATOMS: atom_id res chain seq x y z
N MET A 1 -7.04 14.22 52.09
CA MET A 1 -6.64 13.77 50.74
C MET A 1 -7.50 12.56 50.41
N ASP A 2 -8.11 12.53 49.22
CA ASP A 2 -8.87 11.36 48.77
C ASP A 2 -7.92 10.14 48.78
N PRO A 3 -8.22 9.06 49.52
CA PRO A 3 -7.37 7.87 49.59
C PRO A 3 -7.18 7.16 48.25
N ASN A 4 -7.91 7.56 47.20
CA ASN A 4 -7.84 6.96 45.87
C ASN A 4 -7.00 7.74 44.85
N LEU A 5 -6.38 8.85 45.23
CA LEU A 5 -5.52 9.61 44.32
C LEU A 5 -4.06 9.14 44.47
N VAL A 6 -3.62 8.30 43.53
CA VAL A 6 -2.20 7.94 43.37
C VAL A 6 -1.48 9.08 42.66
N ASN A 7 -0.48 9.67 43.32
CA ASN A 7 0.40 10.65 42.71
C ASN A 7 1.35 9.91 41.76
N ILE A 8 1.19 10.12 40.45
CA ILE A 8 2.04 9.50 39.43
C ILE A 8 3.21 10.44 39.20
N VAL A 9 4.39 10.08 39.72
CA VAL A 9 5.60 10.90 39.64
C VAL A 9 6.47 10.49 38.47
N ASP A 10 6.46 9.20 38.10
CA ASP A 10 7.06 8.71 36.86
C ASP A 10 6.28 7.53 36.24
N LEU A 11 6.75 7.06 35.08
CA LEU A 11 6.14 5.95 34.34
C LEU A 11 6.20 4.60 35.05
N LYS A 12 7.03 4.45 36.09
CA LYS A 12 7.14 3.21 36.89
C LYS A 12 6.04 3.13 37.96
N ASP A 13 5.44 4.26 38.33
CA ASP A 13 4.28 4.30 39.25
C ASP A 13 3.00 3.75 38.62
N VAL A 14 2.98 3.54 37.29
CA VAL A 14 1.90 2.85 36.57
C VAL A 14 2.08 1.34 36.71
N SER A 15 1.86 0.81 37.92
CA SER A 15 2.21 -0.56 38.34
C SER A 15 1.34 -1.70 37.76
N TYR A 16 0.42 -1.38 36.83
CA TYR A 16 -0.50 -2.34 36.21
C TYR A 16 -0.56 -2.22 34.69
N VAL A 17 0.59 -2.29 34.03
CA VAL A 17 0.64 -2.48 32.58
C VAL A 17 1.50 -3.70 32.28
N SER A 18 1.02 -4.61 31.44
CA SER A 18 1.92 -5.51 30.71
C SER A 18 2.97 -4.66 30.01
N ALA A 19 4.24 -5.05 30.03
CA ALA A 19 5.30 -4.32 29.32
C ALA A 19 4.78 -3.83 27.95
N LEU A 20 5.01 -2.54 27.65
CA LEU A 20 4.59 -1.97 26.37
C LEU A 20 5.20 -2.83 25.26
N ALA A 21 4.38 -3.35 24.36
CA ALA A 21 4.91 -3.98 23.16
C ALA A 21 5.52 -2.89 22.27
N ASP A 22 6.54 -3.25 21.48
CA ASP A 22 7.17 -2.31 20.57
C ASP A 22 6.12 -1.63 19.68
N ARG A 23 6.10 -0.29 19.75
CA ARG A 23 5.25 0.60 18.94
C ARG A 23 3.76 0.67 19.33
N ASP A 24 3.40 0.24 20.53
CA ASP A 24 2.07 0.47 21.10
C ASP A 24 1.97 1.80 21.87
N LEU A 25 0.78 2.41 21.85
CA LEU A 25 0.42 3.53 22.72
C LEU A 25 -0.27 3.00 23.98
N LEU A 26 0.03 3.59 25.14
CA LEU A 26 -0.74 3.34 26.35
C LEU A 26 -1.96 4.26 26.38
N ILE A 27 -3.17 3.70 26.38
CA ILE A 27 -4.41 4.48 26.41
C ILE A 27 -5.20 4.27 27.70
N TYR A 28 -5.95 5.29 28.13
CA TYR A 28 -6.87 5.19 29.26
C TYR A 28 -8.21 4.61 28.82
N ASN A 29 -8.59 3.46 29.38
CA ASN A 29 -9.88 2.82 29.19
C ASN A 29 -10.82 3.14 30.37
N ASN A 30 -11.72 4.11 30.16
CA ASN A 30 -12.68 4.56 31.18
C ASN A 30 -13.82 3.55 31.46
N ALA A 31 -13.96 2.51 30.64
CA ALA A 31 -14.98 1.47 30.80
C ALA A 31 -14.47 0.25 31.59
N ALA A 32 -13.14 0.06 31.67
CA ALA A 32 -12.54 -1.06 32.37
C ALA A 32 -12.40 -0.78 33.88
N ILE A 33 -12.88 -1.72 34.69
CA ILE A 33 -12.86 -1.58 36.16
C ILE A 33 -11.52 -2.06 36.74
N SER A 34 -10.82 -3.00 36.09
CA SER A 34 -9.62 -3.64 36.63
C SER A 34 -8.34 -3.49 35.77
N LYS A 35 -8.40 -2.78 34.65
CA LYS A 35 -7.23 -2.44 33.81
C LYS A 35 -7.52 -1.14 33.07
N LYS A 36 -7.38 -0.02 33.78
CA LYS A 36 -7.70 1.31 33.23
C LYS A 36 -6.70 1.79 32.18
N TRP A 37 -5.56 1.13 32.04
CA TRP A 37 -4.54 1.46 31.05
C TRP A 37 -4.25 0.21 30.22
N GLU A 38 -4.39 0.32 28.90
CA GLU A 38 -4.22 -0.80 27.98
C GLU A 38 -3.31 -0.43 26.81
N ASN A 39 -2.57 -1.42 26.31
CA ASN A 39 -1.80 -1.29 25.08
C ASN A 39 -2.79 -1.16 23.92
N LYS A 40 -2.71 -0.06 23.19
CA LYS A 40 -3.39 0.11 21.92
C LYS A 40 -2.34 0.08 20.82
N PRO A 41 -2.41 -0.91 19.91
CA PRO A 41 -1.70 -0.85 18.66
C PRO A 41 -1.98 0.49 17.98
N ILE A 42 -0.93 1.20 17.58
CA ILE A 42 -1.05 2.45 16.81
C ILE A 42 -1.52 2.19 15.36
N THR A 43 -1.80 0.93 15.00
CA THR A 43 -2.51 0.57 13.77
C THR A 43 -3.77 1.43 13.68
N ASP A 44 -3.93 2.12 12.56
CA ASP A 44 -5.09 2.97 12.24
C ASP A 44 -5.21 4.31 13.00
N ILE A 45 -4.26 4.69 13.86
CA ILE A 45 -4.30 5.99 14.60
C ILE A 45 -3.36 7.04 14.00
N ALA A 46 -2.26 6.61 13.39
CA ALA A 46 -1.35 7.45 12.63
C ALA A 46 -0.93 6.70 11.37
N ALA A 47 -0.44 7.41 10.35
CA ALA A 47 0.41 6.81 9.32
C ALA A 47 1.65 6.29 10.04
N GLN A 48 1.55 5.11 10.65
CA GLN A 48 2.65 4.49 11.33
C GLN A 48 3.62 4.17 10.21
N SER A 49 4.69 4.95 10.13
CA SER A 49 5.77 4.72 9.19
C SER A 49 6.40 3.38 9.59
N VAL A 50 5.83 2.26 9.13
CA VAL A 50 6.46 0.95 9.33
C VAL A 50 7.81 1.07 8.65
N ASN A 51 8.87 0.99 9.44
CA ASN A 51 10.24 1.18 8.97
C ASN A 51 10.54 2.55 8.32
N GLY A 52 9.92 3.64 8.80
CA GLY A 52 10.30 5.00 8.38
C GLY A 52 9.71 5.47 7.04
N GLY A 53 8.52 4.98 6.67
CA GLY A 53 7.74 5.52 5.55
C GLY A 53 7.90 4.68 4.28
N MET A 54 8.37 3.45 4.43
CA MET A 54 8.47 2.51 3.34
C MET A 54 7.08 2.09 2.86
N GLU A 55 6.90 2.05 1.55
CA GLU A 55 5.72 1.46 0.95
C GLU A 55 5.85 -0.06 0.90
N LYS A 56 4.74 -0.76 1.16
CA LYS A 56 4.70 -2.22 1.03
C LYS A 56 4.72 -2.63 -0.44
N VAL A 57 5.65 -3.53 -0.78
CA VAL A 57 5.78 -4.11 -2.11
C VAL A 57 5.01 -5.43 -2.20
N VAL A 58 4.13 -5.53 -3.19
CA VAL A 58 3.44 -6.75 -3.59
C VAL A 58 4.20 -7.37 -4.76
N LYS A 59 4.88 -8.49 -4.52
CA LYS A 59 5.57 -9.25 -5.58
C LYS A 59 4.72 -10.42 -6.03
N GLN A 60 4.49 -10.56 -7.34
CA GLN A 60 3.68 -11.65 -7.86
C GLN A 60 4.08 -12.06 -9.28
N ALA A 61 4.16 -13.36 -9.53
CA ALA A 61 4.23 -13.90 -10.88
C ALA A 61 2.82 -14.03 -11.47
N ILE A 62 2.59 -13.42 -12.64
CA ILE A 62 1.29 -13.42 -13.30
C ILE A 62 1.23 -14.53 -14.34
N THR A 63 0.37 -15.51 -14.10
CA THR A 63 0.12 -16.66 -14.97
C THR A 63 -1.25 -16.61 -15.66
N THR A 64 -2.06 -15.59 -15.37
CA THR A 64 -3.43 -15.42 -15.87
C THR A 64 -3.54 -14.28 -16.88
N SER A 65 -4.62 -14.27 -17.66
CA SER A 65 -4.91 -13.23 -18.65
C SER A 65 -5.39 -11.90 -18.06
N SER A 66 -5.65 -11.86 -16.75
CA SER A 66 -6.08 -10.66 -16.02
C SER A 66 -5.40 -10.58 -14.66
N TYR A 67 -5.15 -9.36 -14.22
CA TYR A 67 -4.70 -9.06 -12.86
C TYR A 67 -5.37 -7.78 -12.36
N THR A 68 -5.97 -7.84 -11.16
CA THR A 68 -6.61 -6.69 -10.52
C THR A 68 -5.71 -6.13 -9.43
N ILE A 69 -5.39 -4.85 -9.53
CA ILE A 69 -4.63 -4.13 -8.50
C ILE A 69 -5.49 -4.01 -7.24
N ASN A 70 -4.97 -4.47 -6.11
CA ASN A 70 -5.61 -4.36 -4.81
C ASN A 70 -4.75 -3.55 -3.85
N LEU A 71 -5.14 -2.29 -3.63
CA LEU A 71 -4.40 -1.33 -2.83
C LEU A 71 -4.41 -1.64 -1.33
N ALA A 72 -5.30 -2.52 -0.86
CA ALA A 72 -5.22 -3.03 0.51
C ALA A 72 -3.95 -3.87 0.75
N ASN A 73 -3.34 -4.41 -0.33
CA ASN A 73 -2.13 -5.23 -0.22
C ASN A 73 -0.84 -4.40 -0.24
N GLY A 74 -0.86 -3.19 -0.79
CA GLY A 74 0.28 -2.27 -0.91
C GLY A 74 0.11 -1.27 -2.05
N ASN A 75 1.03 -0.29 -2.13
CA ASN A 75 1.05 0.75 -3.18
C ASN A 75 2.19 0.56 -4.20
N VAL A 76 3.03 -0.46 -4.02
CA VAL A 76 4.05 -0.84 -5.00
C VAL A 76 3.80 -2.28 -5.44
N PHE A 77 3.66 -2.49 -6.74
CA PHE A 77 3.45 -3.81 -7.33
C PHE A 77 4.65 -4.16 -8.19
N PHE A 78 5.20 -5.35 -8.02
CA PHE A 78 6.26 -5.89 -8.86
C PHE A 78 5.76 -7.19 -9.49
N LEU A 79 5.38 -7.12 -10.76
CA LEU A 79 4.72 -8.20 -11.47
C LEU A 79 5.65 -8.85 -12.48
N THR A 80 5.93 -10.13 -12.32
CA THR A 80 6.65 -10.91 -13.35
C THR A 80 5.64 -11.47 -14.35
N LEU A 81 5.81 -11.16 -15.63
CA LEU A 81 4.86 -11.52 -16.68
C LEU A 81 5.17 -12.93 -17.24
N ASN A 82 4.38 -13.93 -16.84
CA ASN A 82 4.44 -15.29 -17.40
C ASN A 82 3.31 -15.57 -18.40
N ALA A 83 2.33 -14.69 -18.50
CA ALA A 83 1.24 -14.70 -19.48
C ALA A 83 1.01 -13.30 -20.06
N ASN A 84 0.30 -13.23 -21.20
CA ASN A 84 -0.24 -11.96 -21.69
C ASN A 84 -1.39 -11.55 -20.77
N THR A 85 -1.35 -10.34 -20.22
CA THR A 85 -2.25 -9.95 -19.12
C THR A 85 -2.88 -8.59 -19.35
N THR A 86 -4.11 -8.41 -18.89
CA THR A 86 -4.76 -7.10 -18.74
C THR A 86 -4.77 -6.66 -17.29
N ILE A 87 -4.30 -5.44 -16.99
CA ILE A 87 -4.36 -4.83 -15.66
C ILE A 87 -5.72 -4.16 -15.46
N TYR A 88 -6.40 -4.53 -14.38
CA TYR A 88 -7.64 -3.92 -13.90
C TYR A 88 -7.37 -3.02 -12.71
N PHE A 89 -7.98 -1.83 -12.75
CA PHE A 89 -7.79 -0.78 -11.76
C PHE A 89 -8.90 -0.82 -10.71
N PRO A 90 -8.57 -0.58 -9.43
CA PRO A 90 -9.56 -0.59 -8.36
C PRO A 90 -10.44 0.67 -8.43
N THR A 91 -11.66 0.53 -7.93
CA THR A 91 -12.47 1.68 -7.51
C THR A 91 -12.08 2.06 -6.09
N VAL A 92 -11.97 3.35 -5.83
CA VAL A 92 -11.61 3.88 -4.51
C VAL A 92 -12.69 4.84 -4.03
N ALA A 93 -12.70 5.21 -2.75
CA ALA A 93 -13.71 6.10 -2.22
C ALA A 93 -13.71 7.44 -3.00
N ASN A 94 -14.91 8.00 -3.23
CA ASN A 94 -15.05 9.26 -3.94
C ASN A 94 -14.34 10.40 -3.19
N ASN A 95 -13.84 11.39 -3.94
CA ASN A 95 -13.11 12.57 -3.44
C ASN A 95 -11.73 12.30 -2.81
N TYR A 96 -11.14 11.11 -3.01
CA TYR A 96 -9.77 10.83 -2.63
C TYR A 96 -8.84 10.78 -3.84
N ALA A 97 -7.62 11.31 -3.64
CA ALA A 97 -6.51 11.10 -4.55
C ALA A 97 -5.67 9.91 -4.08
N ILE A 98 -5.31 9.02 -5.00
CA ILE A 98 -4.53 7.82 -4.71
C ILE A 98 -3.56 7.55 -5.86
N SER A 99 -2.35 7.12 -5.51
CA SER A 99 -1.33 6.71 -6.44
C SER A 99 -0.79 5.31 -6.11
N PHE A 100 -0.27 4.62 -7.12
CA PHE A 100 0.53 3.42 -6.94
C PHE A 100 1.60 3.30 -8.02
N THR A 101 2.67 2.58 -7.70
CA THR A 101 3.75 2.26 -8.63
C THR A 101 3.64 0.81 -9.09
N LEU A 102 3.81 0.58 -10.39
CA LEU A 102 3.84 -0.74 -10.99
C LEU A 102 5.17 -0.96 -11.69
N TYR A 103 5.93 -1.92 -11.20
CA TYR A 103 7.04 -2.54 -11.89
C TYR A 103 6.55 -3.78 -12.63
N THR A 104 6.93 -3.93 -13.88
CA THR A 104 6.69 -5.16 -14.66
C THR A 104 8.01 -5.74 -15.11
N GLN A 105 8.22 -7.03 -14.86
CA GLN A 105 9.39 -7.75 -15.32
C GLN A 105 9.00 -8.78 -16.38
N GLN A 106 9.68 -8.78 -17.52
CA GLN A 106 9.52 -9.84 -18.50
C GLN A 106 10.09 -11.17 -18.00
N GLY A 107 9.37 -12.27 -18.26
CA GLY A 107 9.95 -13.60 -18.16
C GLY A 107 10.95 -13.89 -19.28
N ALA A 108 11.26 -15.17 -19.49
CA ALA A 108 12.10 -15.60 -20.61
C ALA A 108 11.44 -15.37 -21.99
N THR A 109 10.10 -15.42 -22.04
CA THR A 109 9.31 -15.12 -23.24
C THR A 109 8.65 -13.76 -23.08
N ALA A 110 8.78 -12.91 -24.09
CA ALA A 110 8.13 -11.61 -24.12
C ALA A 110 6.60 -11.75 -24.01
N ARG A 111 6.01 -11.03 -23.08
CA ARG A 111 4.56 -10.94 -22.87
C ARG A 111 4.06 -9.53 -23.11
N THR A 112 2.81 -9.44 -23.54
CA THR A 112 2.10 -8.18 -23.67
C THR A 112 1.37 -7.85 -22.38
N LEU A 113 1.40 -6.58 -21.99
CA LEU A 113 0.55 -6.04 -20.94
C LEU A 113 -0.45 -5.07 -21.56
N ASN A 114 -1.73 -5.29 -21.29
CA ASN A 114 -2.83 -4.42 -21.69
C ASN A 114 -3.41 -3.72 -20.46
N TRP A 115 -4.12 -2.62 -20.70
CA TRP A 115 -4.75 -1.82 -19.65
C TRP A 115 -6.27 -1.92 -19.79
N GLN A 116 -6.99 -1.92 -18.66
CA GLN A 116 -8.45 -1.93 -18.67
C GLN A 116 -9.01 -0.82 -19.56
N SER A 117 -9.84 -1.21 -20.53
CA SER A 117 -10.36 -0.29 -21.54
C SER A 117 -11.05 0.91 -20.92
N GLY A 118 -10.70 2.11 -21.41
CA GLY A 118 -11.29 3.38 -20.99
C GLY A 118 -10.94 3.85 -19.57
N LYS A 119 -10.07 3.13 -18.82
CA LYS A 119 -9.71 3.53 -17.45
C LYS A 119 -8.48 4.42 -17.34
N VAL A 120 -7.53 4.28 -18.26
CA VAL A 120 -6.27 4.99 -18.19
C VAL A 120 -6.20 6.08 -19.25
N LYS A 121 -5.88 7.30 -18.83
CA LYS A 121 -5.46 8.40 -19.70
C LYS A 121 -3.94 8.45 -19.74
N TRP A 122 -3.40 8.44 -20.96
CA TRP A 122 -1.97 8.56 -21.22
C TRP A 122 -1.65 9.95 -21.76
N ALA A 123 -0.47 10.47 -21.43
CA ALA A 123 0.02 11.71 -22.01
C ALA A 123 0.06 11.59 -23.55
N GLY A 124 -0.50 12.58 -24.25
CA GLY A 124 -0.59 12.56 -25.72
C GLY A 124 -1.52 11.48 -26.30
N GLY A 125 -2.25 10.72 -25.47
CA GLY A 125 -3.17 9.66 -25.90
C GLY A 125 -2.49 8.35 -26.34
N THR A 126 -1.17 8.28 -26.33
CA THR A 126 -0.44 7.06 -26.70
C THR A 126 -0.36 6.10 -25.53
N VAL A 127 -0.97 4.92 -25.69
CA VAL A 127 -0.91 3.86 -24.69
C VAL A 127 0.51 3.35 -24.55
N ALA A 128 1.04 3.35 -23.32
CA ALA A 128 2.35 2.78 -23.06
C ALA A 128 2.31 1.25 -23.13
N ASN A 129 3.37 0.66 -23.69
CA ASN A 129 3.60 -0.78 -23.74
C ASN A 129 4.74 -1.18 -22.79
N VAL A 130 4.88 -2.49 -22.53
CA VAL A 130 6.05 -3.07 -21.83
C VAL A 130 7.18 -3.40 -22.81
N SER A 131 8.39 -3.60 -22.30
CA SER A 131 9.58 -4.03 -23.03
C SER A 131 9.45 -5.47 -23.48
N ASN A 132 10.16 -5.88 -24.53
CA ASN A 132 10.12 -7.27 -25.04
C ASN A 132 11.40 -8.06 -24.73
N THR A 133 12.37 -7.45 -24.05
CA THR A 133 13.63 -8.08 -23.66
C THR A 133 13.42 -8.96 -22.43
N ALA A 134 13.99 -10.16 -22.42
CA ALA A 134 13.91 -11.06 -21.27
C ALA A 134 14.49 -10.39 -20.01
N ASN A 135 13.83 -10.59 -18.86
CA ASN A 135 14.18 -10.02 -17.56
C ASN A 135 14.14 -8.49 -17.47
N ALA A 136 13.84 -7.76 -18.55
CA ALA A 136 13.72 -6.32 -18.52
C ALA A 136 12.61 -5.89 -17.56
N VAL A 137 12.92 -4.90 -16.74
CA VAL A 137 11.97 -4.25 -15.86
C VAL A 137 11.53 -2.93 -16.48
N ASP A 138 10.23 -2.66 -16.44
CA ASP A 138 9.66 -1.35 -16.74
C ASP A 138 8.98 -0.79 -15.49
N CYS A 139 8.90 0.54 -15.40
CA CYS A 139 8.29 1.25 -14.28
C CYS A 139 7.17 2.16 -14.78
N PHE A 140 6.00 2.03 -14.16
CA PHE A 140 4.83 2.85 -14.38
C PHE A 140 4.36 3.45 -13.06
N VAL A 141 3.78 4.64 -13.14
CA VAL A 141 3.05 5.26 -12.04
C VAL A 141 1.62 5.54 -12.50
N PHE A 142 0.67 5.26 -11.62
CA PHE A 142 -0.75 5.51 -11.86
C PHE A 142 -1.33 6.34 -10.74
N GLU A 143 -2.11 7.34 -11.11
CA GLU A 143 -2.73 8.27 -10.17
C GLU A 143 -4.19 8.51 -10.51
N THR A 144 -5.03 8.62 -9.50
CA THR A 144 -6.42 9.07 -9.65
C THR A 144 -6.70 10.19 -8.66
N VAL A 145 -7.56 11.12 -9.05
CA VAL A 145 -8.06 12.23 -8.21
C VAL A 145 -9.59 12.24 -8.14
N ASN A 146 -10.24 11.19 -8.65
CA ASN A 146 -11.69 11.12 -8.82
C ASN A 146 -12.28 9.74 -8.47
N GLY A 147 -11.79 9.13 -7.38
CA GLY A 147 -12.36 7.87 -6.89
C GLY A 147 -12.04 6.65 -7.76
N GLY A 148 -11.01 6.72 -8.62
CA GLY A 148 -10.67 5.63 -9.54
C GLY A 148 -11.56 5.57 -10.78
N THR A 149 -12.39 6.59 -11.02
CA THR A 149 -13.16 6.72 -12.28
C THR A 149 -12.22 6.83 -13.47
N THR A 150 -11.15 7.60 -13.33
CA THR A 150 -10.07 7.77 -14.31
C THR A 150 -8.72 7.68 -13.62
N TRP A 151 -7.79 7.00 -14.27
CA TRP A 151 -6.39 6.91 -13.86
C TRP A 151 -5.50 7.61 -14.87
N TYR A 152 -4.57 8.42 -14.42
CA TYR A 152 -3.49 9.00 -15.22
C TYR A 152 -2.32 8.04 -15.17
N GLY A 153 -1.93 7.50 -16.33
CA GLY A 153 -0.82 6.57 -16.46
C GLY A 153 0.42 7.27 -17.00
N SER A 154 1.54 7.05 -16.31
CA SER A 154 2.85 7.55 -16.71
C SER A 154 3.81 6.38 -16.82
N LEU A 155 4.40 6.21 -18.00
CA LEU A 155 5.57 5.35 -18.15
C LEU A 155 6.80 6.13 -17.70
N VAL A 156 7.39 5.73 -16.58
CA VAL A 156 8.53 6.42 -15.97
C VAL A 156 9.84 6.00 -16.63
N GLY A 157 9.95 4.72 -16.98
CA GLY A 157 11.13 4.19 -17.66
C GLY A 157 10.94 2.74 -18.08
N LYS A 158 11.73 2.32 -19.07
CA LYS A 158 11.67 0.97 -19.64
C LYS A 158 13.04 0.35 -19.75
N ASN A 159 13.05 -0.98 -19.82
CA ASN A 159 14.24 -1.77 -20.12
C ASN A 159 15.38 -1.53 -19.11
N PHE A 160 15.03 -1.45 -17.83
CA PHE A 160 16.00 -1.56 -16.76
C PHE A 160 16.53 -3.01 -16.75
N SER A 161 17.84 -3.17 -16.89
CA SER A 161 18.56 -4.45 -17.00
C SER A 161 19.70 -4.54 -16.00
#